data_AF-A0A679JPL4-F1
#
_entry.id   AF-A0A679JPL4-F1
#
_cell.length_a   1.000
_cell.length_b   1.000
_cell.length_c   1.000
_cell.angle_alpha   90.00
_cell.angle_beta   90.00
_cell.angle_gamma   90.00
#
_symmetry.space_group_name_H-M   'P 1'
#
loop_
_entity.id
_entity.type
_entity.pdbx_description
1 polymer ?
#
loop_
_entity_poly.entity_id
_entity_poly.type
_entity_poly.pdbx_seq_one_letter_code
_entity_poly.pdbx_strand_id
1 'polypeptide(L)'
;MTSSDTGGGMAAPFALRELFVELNDLKRVHSAGRIGSIAERLFAQGWSALTGGADPETVAIDITAKALAASRLCDLDAAFLASTGLGEAEIGDVLTSGLDAVTATVDPDLKRRMAVALRTNGVVHGGPLPGFVAALSHQPRAGVTCPGKPRILLEPPENHAEHCLMVAVYGVVLSPFYRADPTLVFLAAMSHHFHNAAMPDAGFTGEMLLGDHLAPIMARTTQWALDELDAPLRETVERARAVLPDDATAEGRAFHAADCIDRVLQISQHLKAASLTMTTVLDDMELVHAGPVKGFHDRVLRDMRIP
;
A
#
# COMPACT_ATOMS: atom_id res chain seq x y z
N MET A 1 9.72 -21.10 39.53
CA MET A 1 10.40 -21.23 38.23
C MET A 1 9.93 -20.07 37.35
N THR A 2 10.65 -18.96 37.45
CA THR A 2 10.44 -17.76 36.65
C THR A 2 11.15 -17.97 35.31
N SER A 3 10.35 -18.26 34.28
CA SER A 3 10.82 -18.30 32.90
C SER A 3 11.17 -16.88 32.46
N SER A 4 12.45 -16.61 32.34
CA SER A 4 13.03 -15.44 31.69
C SER A 4 12.71 -15.50 30.19
N ASP A 5 11.76 -14.69 29.75
CA ASP A 5 11.50 -14.45 28.33
C ASP A 5 12.55 -13.44 27.81
N THR A 6 13.72 -13.96 27.48
CA THR A 6 14.80 -13.21 26.82
C THR A 6 14.73 -13.48 25.32
N GLY A 7 13.86 -12.73 24.63
CA GLY A 7 13.70 -12.82 23.18
C GLY A 7 12.88 -11.69 22.57
N GLY A 8 12.89 -10.49 23.17
CA GLY A 8 12.13 -9.34 22.68
C GLY A 8 12.65 -8.87 21.32
N GLY A 9 12.11 -9.42 20.23
CA GLY A 9 12.31 -8.88 18.89
C GLY A 9 11.91 -7.40 18.82
N MET A 10 12.52 -6.65 17.91
CA MET A 10 12.18 -5.23 17.71
C MET A 10 10.70 -5.11 17.33
N ALA A 11 9.89 -4.54 18.22
CA ALA A 11 8.48 -4.27 17.97
C ALA A 11 8.33 -3.19 16.89
N ALA A 12 7.30 -3.32 16.04
CA ALA A 12 6.98 -2.30 15.06
C ALA A 12 6.71 -0.95 15.77
N PRO A 13 7.22 0.17 15.23
CA PRO A 13 7.15 1.46 15.91
C PRO A 13 5.71 2.01 15.91
N PHE A 14 5.13 2.12 17.11
CA PHE A 14 3.76 2.64 17.30
C PHE A 14 3.53 4.01 16.65
N ALA A 15 4.57 4.85 16.59
CA ALA A 15 4.53 6.19 16.00
C ALA A 15 4.25 6.20 14.48
N LEU A 16 4.38 5.07 13.78
CA LEU A 16 4.00 4.95 12.36
C LEU A 16 2.54 4.56 12.14
N ARG A 17 1.79 4.21 13.19
CA ARG A 17 0.42 3.68 13.06
C ARG A 17 -0.48 4.63 12.28
N GLU A 18 -0.47 5.92 12.60
CA GLU A 18 -1.34 6.91 11.95
C GLU A 18 -1.01 7.05 10.46
N LEU A 19 0.28 7.08 10.12
CA LEU A 19 0.72 7.08 8.72
C LEU A 19 0.19 5.86 7.96
N PHE A 20 0.28 4.65 8.53
CA PHE A 20 -0.21 3.44 7.86
C PHE A 20 -1.73 3.41 7.73
N VAL A 21 -2.47 4.02 8.67
CA VAL A 21 -3.92 4.20 8.53
C VAL A 21 -4.21 5.06 7.31
N GLU A 22 -3.55 6.22 7.17
CA GLU A 22 -3.76 7.12 6.04
C GLU A 22 -3.34 6.51 4.69
N LEU A 23 -2.23 5.76 4.66
CA LEU A 23 -1.81 5.06 3.45
C LEU A 23 -2.80 3.95 3.05
N ASN A 24 -3.42 3.23 4.00
CA ASN A 24 -4.42 2.21 3.69
C ASN A 24 -5.64 2.79 2.97
N ASP A 25 -5.97 4.07 3.19
CA ASP A 25 -7.08 4.74 2.50
C ASP A 25 -6.85 4.84 0.98
N LEU A 26 -5.60 4.81 0.50
CA LEU A 26 -5.27 4.87 -0.94
C LEU A 26 -5.85 3.71 -1.77
N LYS A 27 -6.22 2.60 -1.12
CA LYS A 27 -6.96 1.48 -1.74
C LYS A 27 -8.38 1.84 -2.13
N ARG A 28 -8.88 3.00 -1.69
CA ARG A 28 -10.29 3.42 -1.86
C ARG A 28 -10.41 4.81 -2.46
N VAL A 29 -9.29 5.47 -2.73
CA VAL A 29 -9.29 6.78 -3.40
C VAL A 29 -9.33 6.55 -4.90
N HIS A 30 -10.48 6.91 -5.49
CA HIS A 30 -10.72 6.91 -6.93
C HIS A 30 -10.94 8.33 -7.41
N SER A 31 -10.47 8.61 -8.64
CA SER A 31 -10.66 9.91 -9.28
C SER A 31 -11.32 9.77 -10.63
N ALA A 32 -12.12 10.78 -11.00
CA ALA A 32 -12.81 10.82 -12.27
C ALA A 32 -11.81 10.69 -13.45
N GLY A 33 -12.15 9.85 -14.43
CA GLY A 33 -11.33 9.61 -15.61
C GLY A 33 -10.11 8.70 -15.38
N ARG A 34 -9.93 8.15 -14.18
CA ARG A 34 -8.85 7.20 -13.86
C ARG A 34 -9.47 5.86 -13.44
N ILE A 35 -8.93 4.76 -13.97
CA ILE A 35 -9.35 3.40 -13.59
C ILE A 35 -8.59 2.97 -12.32
N GLY A 36 -9.25 2.18 -11.47
CA GLY A 36 -8.67 1.65 -10.23
C GLY A 36 -8.56 2.68 -9.11
N SER A 37 -8.09 2.23 -7.95
CA SER A 37 -7.70 3.10 -6.84
C SER A 37 -6.29 3.69 -7.07
N ILE A 38 -5.87 4.66 -6.25
CA ILE A 38 -4.48 5.15 -6.28
C ILE A 38 -3.51 3.99 -6.07
N ALA A 39 -3.80 3.10 -5.11
CA ALA A 39 -2.95 1.95 -4.83
C ALA A 39 -2.86 0.98 -6.02
N GLU A 40 -3.97 0.69 -6.70
CA GLU A 40 -3.93 -0.14 -7.92
C GLU A 40 -3.06 0.48 -9.02
N ARG A 41 -3.17 1.80 -9.24
CA ARG A 41 -2.37 2.49 -10.27
C ARG A 41 -0.88 2.52 -9.93
N LEU A 42 -0.54 2.75 -8.67
CA LEU A 42 0.86 2.73 -8.22
C LEU A 42 1.45 1.32 -8.29
N PHE A 43 0.65 0.27 -8.07
CA PHE A 43 1.08 -1.12 -8.29
C PHE A 43 1.44 -1.35 -9.77
N ALA A 44 0.55 -0.95 -10.69
CA ALA A 44 0.81 -1.04 -12.12
C ALA A 44 2.01 -0.18 -12.54
N GLN A 45 2.15 1.03 -12.00
CA GLN A 45 3.28 1.91 -12.28
C GLN A 45 4.61 1.27 -11.84
N GLY A 46 4.65 0.67 -10.65
CA GLY A 46 5.83 -0.05 -10.15
C GLY A 46 6.24 -1.20 -11.08
N TRP A 47 5.28 -2.03 -11.49
CA TRP A 47 5.57 -3.13 -12.42
C TRP A 47 5.97 -2.64 -13.81
N SER A 48 5.30 -1.61 -14.36
CA SER A 48 5.68 -1.03 -15.65
C SER A 48 7.09 -0.45 -15.61
N ALA A 49 7.48 0.21 -14.53
CA ALA A 49 8.85 0.69 -14.35
C ALA A 49 9.87 -0.45 -14.36
N LEU A 50 9.61 -1.52 -13.58
CA LEU A 50 10.48 -2.69 -13.49
C LEU A 50 10.64 -3.40 -14.85
N THR A 51 9.53 -3.64 -15.58
CA THR A 51 9.59 -4.25 -16.92
C THR A 51 10.17 -3.31 -17.98
N GLY A 52 10.21 -2.01 -17.70
CA GLY A 52 10.92 -1.02 -18.49
C GLY A 52 12.43 -1.00 -18.24
N GLY A 53 12.92 -1.84 -17.34
CA GLY A 53 14.34 -1.95 -16.98
C GLY A 53 14.79 -0.91 -15.95
N ALA A 54 13.87 -0.26 -15.23
CA ALA A 54 14.21 0.63 -14.15
C ALA A 54 14.90 -0.14 -13.01
N ASP A 55 15.88 0.50 -12.38
CA ASP A 55 16.56 -0.05 -11.21
C ASP A 55 15.56 -0.26 -10.05
N PRO A 56 15.51 -1.47 -9.42
CA PRO A 56 14.53 -1.76 -8.38
C PRO A 56 14.58 -0.84 -7.16
N GLU A 57 15.76 -0.37 -6.76
CA GLU A 57 15.91 0.57 -5.64
C GLU A 57 15.26 1.90 -5.98
N THR A 58 15.48 2.38 -7.20
CA THR A 58 14.84 3.59 -7.73
C THR A 58 13.32 3.46 -7.73
N VAL A 59 12.77 2.33 -8.20
CA VAL A 59 11.32 2.08 -8.20
C VAL A 59 10.75 2.01 -6.78
N ALA A 60 11.43 1.32 -5.86
CA ALA A 60 10.99 1.20 -4.47
C ALA A 60 10.87 2.57 -3.80
N ILE A 61 11.86 3.44 -3.98
CA ILE A 61 11.83 4.81 -3.42
C ILE A 61 10.79 5.67 -4.11
N ASP A 62 10.71 5.67 -5.44
CA ASP A 62 9.77 6.50 -6.20
C ASP A 62 8.31 6.17 -5.90
N ILE A 63 7.94 4.89 -5.94
CA ILE A 63 6.58 4.44 -5.65
C ILE A 63 6.20 4.71 -4.20
N THR A 64 7.12 4.46 -3.25
CA THR A 64 6.89 4.78 -1.83
C THR A 64 6.70 6.29 -1.63
N ALA A 65 7.54 7.13 -2.25
CA ALA A 65 7.43 8.58 -2.16
C ALA A 65 6.09 9.08 -2.72
N LYS A 66 5.66 8.54 -3.86
CA LYS A 66 4.35 8.86 -4.47
C LYS A 66 3.18 8.44 -3.58
N ALA A 67 3.24 7.25 -2.98
CA ALA A 67 2.21 6.81 -2.04
C ALA A 67 2.12 7.73 -0.81
N LEU A 68 3.26 8.10 -0.22
CA LEU A 68 3.29 9.00 0.94
C LEU A 68 2.85 10.43 0.60
N ALA A 69 3.16 10.95 -0.58
CA ALA A 69 2.62 12.25 -1.01
C ALA A 69 1.10 12.16 -1.25
N ALA A 70 0.63 11.04 -1.84
CA ALA A 70 -0.77 10.82 -2.17
C ALA A 70 -1.67 10.67 -0.94
N SER A 71 -1.16 10.32 0.24
CA SER A 71 -1.99 10.25 1.47
C SER A 71 -2.62 11.60 1.83
N ARG A 72 -2.00 12.72 1.40
CA ARG A 72 -2.56 14.08 1.55
C ARG A 72 -3.05 14.66 0.24
N LEU A 73 -2.32 14.42 -0.84
CA LEU A 73 -2.60 15.05 -2.14
C LEU A 73 -3.59 14.25 -2.99
N CYS A 74 -3.89 13.01 -2.63
CA CYS A 74 -4.66 12.09 -3.45
C CYS A 74 -4.09 12.04 -4.89
N ASP A 75 -4.94 12.24 -5.91
CA ASP A 75 -4.57 12.24 -7.32
C ASP A 75 -4.03 13.58 -7.85
N LEU A 76 -3.70 14.54 -6.98
CA LEU A 76 -2.92 15.73 -7.34
C LEU A 76 -1.44 15.36 -7.56
N ASP A 77 -1.21 14.42 -8.48
CA ASP A 77 0.09 13.89 -8.85
C ASP A 77 0.83 14.78 -9.86
N ALA A 78 2.08 14.43 -10.17
CA ALA A 78 2.90 15.20 -11.10
C ALA A 78 2.22 15.42 -12.47
N ALA A 79 1.53 14.40 -12.99
CA ALA A 79 0.87 14.48 -14.29
C ALA A 79 -0.32 15.44 -14.26
N PHE A 80 -1.14 15.39 -13.20
CA PHE A 80 -2.24 16.34 -13.02
C PHE A 80 -1.73 17.77 -12.84
N LEU A 81 -0.76 17.99 -11.96
CA LEU A 81 -0.18 19.32 -11.71
C LEU A 81 0.48 19.90 -12.96
N ALA A 82 1.16 19.09 -13.78
CA ALA A 82 1.67 19.53 -15.08
C ALA A 82 0.54 19.93 -16.03
N SER A 83 -0.58 19.19 -16.04
CA SER A 83 -1.73 19.50 -16.90
C SER A 83 -2.43 20.82 -16.56
N THR A 84 -2.27 21.32 -15.33
CA THR A 84 -2.78 22.64 -14.92
C THR A 84 -1.82 23.79 -15.24
N GLY A 85 -0.61 23.48 -15.74
CA GLY A 85 0.38 24.46 -16.19
C GLY A 85 1.48 24.80 -15.18
N LEU A 86 1.60 24.05 -14.07
CA LEU A 86 2.72 24.22 -13.14
C LEU A 86 4.04 23.74 -13.77
N GLY A 87 5.14 24.45 -13.46
CA GLY A 87 6.48 24.04 -13.86
C GLY A 87 7.03 22.90 -12.99
N GLU A 88 8.04 22.18 -13.48
CA GLU A 88 8.63 21.01 -12.80
C GLU A 88 9.08 21.29 -11.35
N ALA A 89 9.68 22.46 -11.10
CA ALA A 89 10.10 22.85 -9.76
C ALA A 89 8.91 23.05 -8.80
N GLU A 90 7.83 23.69 -9.27
CA GLU A 90 6.61 23.93 -8.50
C GLU A 90 5.90 22.61 -8.19
N ILE A 91 5.86 21.69 -9.16
CA ILE A 91 5.34 20.33 -8.97
C ILE A 91 6.14 19.61 -7.88
N GLY A 92 7.47 19.63 -7.97
CA GLY A 92 8.35 19.04 -6.97
C GLY A 92 8.12 19.60 -5.56
N ASP A 93 7.89 20.91 -5.44
CA ASP A 93 7.56 21.57 -4.17
C ASP A 93 6.21 21.13 -3.60
N VAL A 94 5.17 21.03 -4.44
CA VAL A 94 3.84 20.55 -4.02
C VAL A 94 3.93 19.10 -3.52
N LEU A 95 4.55 18.22 -4.30
CA LEU A 95 4.67 16.80 -3.95
C LEU A 95 5.51 16.60 -2.68
N THR A 96 6.61 17.34 -2.54
CA THR A 96 7.44 17.29 -1.32
C THR A 96 6.67 17.82 -0.10
N SER A 97 5.83 18.83 -0.27
CA SER A 97 4.96 19.34 0.80
C SER A 97 3.95 18.28 1.27
N GLY A 98 3.39 17.50 0.33
CA GLY A 98 2.55 16.34 0.64
C GLY A 98 3.30 15.28 1.45
N LEU A 99 4.53 14.96 1.05
CA LEU A 99 5.41 14.06 1.78
C LEU A 99 5.74 14.58 3.20
N ASP A 100 6.10 15.85 3.33
CA ASP A 100 6.48 16.47 4.61
C ASP A 100 5.35 16.44 5.63
N ALA A 101 4.10 16.55 5.17
CA ALA A 101 2.92 16.53 6.02
C ALA A 101 2.66 15.19 6.74
N VAL A 102 3.31 14.10 6.33
CA VAL A 102 3.07 12.75 6.90
C VAL A 102 4.34 12.02 7.33
N THR A 103 5.52 12.59 7.12
CA THR A 103 6.81 11.92 7.34
C THR A 103 7.50 12.28 8.67
N ALA A 104 6.80 12.89 9.62
CA ALA A 104 7.40 13.31 10.90
C ALA A 104 8.06 12.14 11.68
N THR A 105 7.53 10.92 11.51
CA THR A 105 7.97 9.69 12.21
C THR A 105 8.73 8.72 11.30
N VAL A 106 8.94 9.08 10.03
CA VAL A 106 9.70 8.28 9.05
C VAL A 106 11.19 8.53 9.24
N ASP A 107 12.01 7.51 8.98
CA ASP A 107 13.47 7.62 9.01
C ASP A 107 13.97 8.83 8.17
N PRO A 108 14.82 9.71 8.74
CA PRO A 108 15.24 10.94 8.06
C PRO A 108 15.99 10.72 6.75
N ASP A 109 16.78 9.64 6.63
CA ASP A 109 17.52 9.35 5.40
C ASP A 109 16.56 8.86 4.30
N LEU A 110 15.66 7.95 4.66
CA LEU A 110 14.61 7.49 3.75
C LEU A 110 13.74 8.67 3.28
N LYS A 111 13.32 9.53 4.20
CA LYS A 111 12.58 10.76 3.88
C LYS A 111 13.34 11.64 2.88
N ARG A 112 14.62 11.89 3.11
CA ARG A 112 15.47 12.69 2.22
C ARG A 112 15.54 12.10 0.81
N ARG A 113 15.71 10.78 0.70
CA ARG A 113 15.73 10.06 -0.59
C ARG A 113 14.41 10.19 -1.34
N MET A 114 13.28 10.02 -0.64
CA MET A 114 11.94 10.20 -1.22
C MET A 114 11.70 11.63 -1.70
N ALA A 115 12.12 12.64 -0.92
CA ALA A 115 12.01 14.05 -1.32
C ALA A 115 12.82 14.35 -2.59
N VAL A 116 14.03 13.79 -2.72
CA VAL A 116 14.85 13.91 -3.93
C VAL A 116 14.15 13.25 -5.13
N ALA A 117 13.56 12.07 -4.95
CA ALA A 117 12.81 11.40 -6.01
C ALA A 117 11.63 12.25 -6.52
N LEU A 118 10.81 12.81 -5.62
CA LEU A 118 9.67 13.67 -5.97
C LEU A 118 10.10 14.96 -6.67
N ARG A 119 11.20 15.59 -6.25
CA ARG A 119 11.71 16.83 -6.86
C ARG A 119 12.32 16.61 -8.22
N THR A 120 13.03 15.50 -8.40
CA THR A 120 13.64 15.17 -9.68
C THR A 120 12.56 14.78 -10.69
N ASN A 121 11.46 14.15 -10.21
CA ASN A 121 10.35 13.67 -11.02
C ASN A 121 10.85 12.98 -12.32
N GLY A 122 11.89 12.15 -12.16
CA GLY A 122 12.61 11.57 -13.29
C GLY A 122 11.67 10.74 -14.17
N VAL A 123 11.79 10.87 -15.48
CA VAL A 123 11.02 10.05 -16.41
C VAL A 123 11.52 8.62 -16.30
N VAL A 124 10.73 7.76 -15.66
CA VAL A 124 10.95 6.32 -15.68
C VAL A 124 10.29 5.77 -16.94
N HIS A 125 11.08 5.17 -17.82
CA HIS A 125 10.55 4.53 -19.02
C HIS A 125 9.74 3.30 -18.62
N GLY A 126 8.43 3.34 -18.86
CA GLY A 126 7.55 2.20 -18.61
C GLY A 126 7.69 1.13 -19.70
N GLY A 127 7.86 -0.11 -19.27
CA GLY A 127 7.75 -1.31 -20.09
C GLY A 127 6.32 -1.86 -20.14
N PRO A 128 6.10 -2.96 -20.87
CA PRO A 128 4.79 -3.62 -20.95
C PRO A 128 4.35 -4.12 -19.58
N LEU A 129 3.06 -3.97 -19.28
CA LEU A 129 2.47 -4.53 -18.07
C LEU A 129 2.28 -6.04 -18.23
N PRO A 130 2.81 -6.87 -17.31
CA PRO A 130 2.47 -8.28 -17.26
C PRO A 130 0.96 -8.49 -17.04
N GLY A 131 0.40 -9.56 -17.61
CA GLY A 131 -0.99 -9.94 -17.45
C GLY A 131 -1.38 -10.21 -15.99
N PHE A 132 -0.44 -10.71 -15.17
CA PHE A 132 -0.69 -10.87 -13.73
C PHE A 132 -1.06 -9.55 -13.03
N VAL A 133 -0.60 -8.39 -13.53
CA VAL A 133 -0.92 -7.10 -12.91
C VAL A 133 -2.43 -6.86 -12.97
N ALA A 134 -3.02 -7.00 -14.16
CA ALA A 134 -4.45 -6.85 -14.34
C ALA A 134 -5.22 -7.94 -13.58
N ALA A 135 -4.72 -9.18 -13.56
CA ALA A 135 -5.38 -10.27 -12.84
C ALA A 135 -5.47 -9.98 -11.32
N LEU A 136 -4.39 -9.50 -10.71
CA LEU A 136 -4.37 -9.16 -9.29
C LEU A 136 -5.24 -7.93 -8.95
N SER A 137 -5.35 -6.96 -9.86
CA SER A 137 -6.27 -5.82 -9.71
C SER A 137 -7.73 -6.23 -9.74
N HIS A 138 -8.10 -7.22 -10.56
CA HIS A 138 -9.48 -7.70 -10.66
C HIS A 138 -9.84 -8.79 -9.66
N GLN A 139 -8.85 -9.38 -8.98
CA GLN A 139 -9.10 -10.43 -8.00
C GLN A 139 -9.28 -9.83 -6.59
N PRO A 140 -10.50 -9.88 -6.02
CA PRO A 140 -10.72 -9.46 -4.65
C PRO A 140 -10.08 -10.47 -3.69
N ARG A 141 -9.65 -9.97 -2.52
CA ARG A 141 -9.27 -10.81 -1.40
C ARG A 141 -10.47 -11.56 -0.82
N ALA A 142 -10.21 -12.69 -0.16
CA ALA A 142 -11.25 -13.58 0.37
C ALA A 142 -12.12 -13.01 1.51
N GLY A 143 -11.82 -11.81 2.03
CA GLY A 143 -12.45 -11.23 3.20
C GLY A 143 -11.99 -11.89 4.52
N VAL A 144 -12.79 -11.74 5.58
CA VAL A 144 -12.48 -12.34 6.89
C VAL A 144 -12.89 -13.80 6.87
N THR A 145 -11.90 -14.70 6.95
CA THR A 145 -12.11 -16.14 6.93
C THR A 145 -11.59 -16.81 8.21
N CYS A 146 -12.31 -17.83 8.67
CA CYS A 146 -11.95 -18.61 9.85
C CYS A 146 -12.51 -20.03 9.66
N PRO A 147 -11.69 -21.09 9.77
CA PRO A 147 -12.16 -22.46 9.68
C PRO A 147 -13.32 -22.73 10.63
N GLY A 148 -14.38 -23.34 10.11
CA GLY A 148 -15.61 -23.65 10.86
C GLY A 148 -16.57 -22.46 11.06
N LYS A 149 -16.29 -21.28 10.50
CA LYS A 149 -17.20 -20.12 10.57
C LYS A 149 -17.60 -19.62 9.17
N PRO A 150 -18.83 -19.08 9.00
CA PRO A 150 -19.17 -18.33 7.80
C PRO A 150 -18.21 -17.15 7.61
N ARG A 151 -17.84 -16.88 6.36
CA ARG A 151 -16.98 -15.73 6.03
C ARG A 151 -17.73 -14.41 6.14
N ILE A 152 -16.99 -13.34 6.42
CA ILE A 152 -17.50 -11.96 6.35
C ILE A 152 -16.92 -11.32 5.09
N LEU A 153 -17.81 -10.88 4.21
CA LEU A 153 -17.48 -10.08 3.03
C LEU A 153 -17.71 -8.60 3.35
N LEU A 154 -16.74 -7.76 2.99
CA LEU A 154 -16.76 -6.32 3.22
C LEU A 154 -16.64 -5.63 1.88
N GLU A 155 -17.55 -4.69 1.60
CA GLU A 155 -17.67 -3.98 0.33
C GLU A 155 -17.34 -2.49 0.51
N PRO A 156 -16.57 -1.86 -0.40
CA PRO A 156 -15.86 -2.50 -1.51
C PRO A 156 -14.73 -3.42 -1.00
N PRO A 157 -14.47 -4.54 -1.69
CA PRO A 157 -13.39 -5.45 -1.32
C PRO A 157 -12.05 -4.81 -1.67
N GLU A 158 -11.04 -5.15 -0.89
CA GLU A 158 -9.64 -4.95 -1.29
C GLU A 158 -9.27 -5.98 -2.36
N ASN A 159 -8.56 -5.55 -3.39
CA ASN A 159 -7.95 -6.46 -4.37
C ASN A 159 -6.49 -6.79 -4.03
N HIS A 160 -5.90 -7.79 -4.72
CA HIS A 160 -4.52 -8.19 -4.41
C HIS A 160 -3.48 -7.16 -4.84
N ALA A 161 -3.72 -6.38 -5.89
CA ALA A 161 -2.80 -5.32 -6.31
C ALA A 161 -2.65 -4.22 -5.24
N GLU A 162 -3.78 -3.76 -4.71
CA GLU A 162 -3.86 -2.79 -3.61
C GLU A 162 -3.13 -3.28 -2.35
N HIS A 163 -3.40 -4.52 -1.97
CA HIS A 163 -2.76 -5.16 -0.84
C HIS A 163 -1.24 -5.28 -1.05
N CYS A 164 -0.80 -5.87 -2.17
CA CYS A 164 0.62 -6.02 -2.49
C CYS A 164 1.37 -4.68 -2.46
N LEU A 165 0.78 -3.63 -3.04
CA LEU A 165 1.41 -2.31 -3.01
C LEU A 165 1.52 -1.78 -1.58
N MET A 166 0.44 -1.79 -0.78
CA MET A 166 0.52 -1.23 0.57
C MET A 166 1.50 -2.00 1.45
N VAL A 167 1.56 -3.33 1.32
CA VAL A 167 2.60 -4.13 1.98
C VAL A 167 4.00 -3.71 1.53
N ALA A 168 4.20 -3.43 0.24
CA ALA A 168 5.50 -2.97 -0.26
C ALA A 168 5.88 -1.58 0.30
N VAL A 169 4.95 -0.63 0.30
CA VAL A 169 5.14 0.72 0.84
C VAL A 169 5.43 0.66 2.35
N TYR A 170 4.65 -0.12 3.12
CA TYR A 170 4.88 -0.28 4.55
C TYR A 170 6.22 -0.96 4.82
N GLY A 171 6.56 -1.97 4.03
CA GLY A 171 7.83 -2.68 4.11
C GLY A 171 9.03 -1.74 3.93
N VAL A 172 9.00 -0.85 2.93
CA VAL A 172 10.04 0.18 2.74
C VAL A 172 10.14 1.11 3.95
N VAL A 173 9.01 1.62 4.45
CA VAL A 173 8.99 2.52 5.62
C VAL A 173 9.47 1.82 6.89
N LEU A 174 9.19 0.53 7.05
CA LEU A 174 9.60 -0.28 8.20
C LEU A 174 11.04 -0.77 8.12
N SER A 175 11.64 -0.80 6.92
CA SER A 175 12.97 -1.39 6.69
C SER A 175 14.07 -0.81 7.59
N PRO A 176 14.18 0.51 7.80
CA PRO A 176 15.16 1.08 8.73
C PRO A 176 15.04 0.53 10.17
N PHE A 177 13.84 0.25 10.65
CA PHE A 177 13.60 -0.28 11.99
C PHE A 177 14.06 -1.73 12.12
N TYR A 178 13.85 -2.54 11.09
CA TYR A 178 14.28 -3.94 11.06
C TYR A 178 15.72 -4.12 10.60
N ARG A 179 16.38 -3.05 10.13
CA ARG A 179 17.68 -3.07 9.45
C ARG A 179 17.66 -3.95 8.19
N ALA A 180 16.55 -3.89 7.47
CA ALA A 180 16.32 -4.62 6.23
C ALA A 180 16.76 -3.80 5.02
N ASP A 181 17.09 -4.47 3.91
CA ASP A 181 17.15 -3.84 2.60
C ASP A 181 15.73 -3.47 2.10
N PRO A 182 15.37 -2.17 1.98
CA PRO A 182 14.05 -1.77 1.51
C PRO A 182 13.76 -2.23 0.07
N THR A 183 14.78 -2.39 -0.77
CA THR A 183 14.60 -2.82 -2.16
C THR A 183 14.15 -4.27 -2.22
N LEU A 184 14.81 -5.13 -1.45
CA LEU A 184 14.44 -6.54 -1.37
C LEU A 184 13.04 -6.71 -0.79
N VAL A 185 12.72 -6.00 0.30
CA VAL A 185 11.39 -6.04 0.93
C VAL A 185 10.31 -5.55 -0.05
N PHE A 186 10.56 -4.46 -0.78
CA PHE A 186 9.64 -3.94 -1.79
C PHE A 186 9.32 -4.99 -2.86
N LEU A 187 10.34 -5.62 -3.45
CA LEU A 187 10.14 -6.63 -4.50
C LEU A 187 9.44 -7.89 -3.97
N ALA A 188 9.81 -8.34 -2.77
CA ALA A 188 9.15 -9.47 -2.12
C ALA A 188 7.66 -9.18 -1.92
N ALA A 189 7.34 -8.00 -1.39
CA ALA A 189 5.96 -7.56 -1.16
C ALA A 189 5.16 -7.32 -2.46
N MET A 190 5.77 -6.76 -3.51
CA MET A 190 5.10 -6.60 -4.80
C MET A 190 4.70 -7.94 -5.43
N SER A 191 5.37 -9.03 -5.08
CA SER A 191 5.23 -10.35 -5.73
C SER A 191 4.70 -11.48 -4.82
N HIS A 192 4.40 -11.21 -3.55
CA HIS A 192 4.04 -12.26 -2.60
C HIS A 192 2.72 -12.98 -2.93
N HIS A 193 1.78 -12.30 -3.61
CA HIS A 193 0.52 -12.89 -4.10
C HIS A 193 0.55 -13.28 -5.58
N PHE A 194 1.72 -13.53 -6.18
CA PHE A 194 1.79 -14.02 -7.58
C PHE A 194 0.90 -15.23 -7.85
N HIS A 195 0.81 -16.16 -6.91
CA HIS A 195 -0.09 -17.31 -7.02
C HIS A 195 -1.55 -16.92 -7.23
N ASN A 196 -2.00 -15.77 -6.68
CA ASN A 196 -3.36 -15.26 -6.82
C ASN A 196 -3.67 -14.63 -8.17
N ALA A 197 -2.69 -14.45 -9.07
CA ALA A 197 -2.99 -14.02 -10.43
C ALA A 197 -3.81 -15.09 -11.20
N ALA A 198 -3.66 -16.36 -10.82
CA ALA A 198 -4.39 -17.47 -11.43
C ALA A 198 -5.19 -18.32 -10.44
N MET A 199 -4.80 -18.35 -9.16
CA MET A 199 -5.53 -19.06 -8.11
C MET A 199 -6.52 -18.11 -7.41
N PRO A 200 -7.84 -18.36 -7.50
CA PRO A 200 -8.82 -17.58 -6.75
C PRO A 200 -8.55 -17.63 -5.24
N ASP A 201 -8.67 -16.49 -4.57
CA ASP A 201 -8.46 -16.40 -3.13
C ASP A 201 -9.63 -17.02 -2.34
N ALA A 202 -9.40 -18.23 -1.83
CA ALA A 202 -10.37 -18.95 -1.01
C ALA A 202 -10.25 -18.61 0.49
N GLY A 203 -9.22 -17.84 0.87
CA GLY A 203 -8.86 -17.51 2.24
C GLY A 203 -8.50 -18.74 3.08
N PHE A 204 -8.31 -18.53 4.38
CA PHE A 204 -7.75 -19.52 5.29
C PHE A 204 -8.57 -20.83 5.35
N THR A 205 -9.91 -20.73 5.28
CA THR A 205 -10.77 -21.93 5.24
C THR A 205 -10.51 -22.77 3.98
N GLY A 206 -10.33 -22.13 2.82
CA GLY A 206 -10.06 -22.83 1.56
C GLY A 206 -8.66 -23.45 1.54
N GLU A 207 -7.67 -22.73 2.04
CA GLU A 207 -6.30 -23.23 2.22
C GLU A 207 -6.26 -24.51 3.08
N MET A 208 -7.00 -24.52 4.20
CA MET A 208 -7.10 -25.70 5.06
C MET A 208 -7.75 -26.90 4.37
N LEU A 209 -8.73 -26.66 3.50
CA LEU A 209 -9.41 -27.72 2.74
C LEU A 209 -8.54 -28.28 1.60
N LEU A 210 -7.65 -27.46 1.03
CA LEU A 210 -6.69 -27.90 0.01
C LEU A 210 -5.61 -28.81 0.60
N GLY A 211 -5.27 -28.65 1.88
CA GLY A 211 -4.32 -29.51 2.59
C GLY A 211 -2.99 -29.62 1.84
N ASP A 212 -2.50 -30.85 1.65
CA ASP A 212 -1.23 -31.14 0.98
C ASP A 212 -1.19 -30.69 -0.50
N HIS A 213 -2.34 -30.37 -1.11
CA HIS A 213 -2.40 -29.84 -2.48
C HIS A 213 -2.10 -28.34 -2.55
N LEU A 214 -2.16 -27.60 -1.44
CA LEU A 214 -2.01 -26.15 -1.45
C LEU A 214 -0.63 -25.72 -1.97
N ALA A 215 0.45 -26.23 -1.38
CA ALA A 215 1.81 -25.82 -1.75
C ALA A 215 2.15 -26.13 -3.21
N PRO A 216 1.86 -27.32 -3.77
CA PRO A 216 2.05 -27.59 -5.20
C PRO A 216 1.25 -26.67 -6.13
N ILE A 217 0.01 -26.32 -5.78
CA ILE A 217 -0.83 -25.40 -6.56
C ILE A 217 -0.22 -24.00 -6.53
N MET A 218 0.07 -23.48 -5.34
CA MET A 218 0.68 -22.15 -5.17
C MET A 218 2.01 -22.03 -5.90
N ALA A 219 2.87 -23.05 -5.83
CA ALA A 219 4.15 -23.07 -6.53
C ALA A 219 3.94 -22.99 -8.06
N ARG A 220 2.99 -23.77 -8.59
CA ARG A 220 2.69 -23.77 -10.03
C ARG A 220 2.09 -22.44 -10.51
N THR A 221 1.12 -21.89 -9.80
CA THR A 221 0.48 -20.63 -10.21
C THR A 221 1.39 -19.43 -10.00
N THR A 222 2.25 -19.47 -8.99
CA THR A 222 3.38 -18.52 -8.86
C THR A 222 4.27 -18.56 -10.09
N GLN A 223 4.66 -19.76 -10.54
CA GLN A 223 5.54 -19.91 -11.70
C GLN A 223 4.93 -19.29 -12.96
N TRP A 224 3.62 -19.40 -13.15
CA TRP A 224 2.94 -18.76 -14.29
C TRP A 224 3.11 -17.25 -14.31
N ALA A 225 2.99 -16.57 -13.17
CA ALA A 225 3.23 -15.13 -13.08
C ALA A 225 4.72 -14.79 -13.29
N LEU A 226 5.66 -15.59 -12.75
CA LEU A 226 7.09 -15.42 -12.99
C LEU A 226 7.45 -15.60 -14.47
N ASP A 227 6.74 -16.50 -15.17
CA ASP A 227 6.98 -16.79 -16.58
C ASP A 227 6.66 -15.62 -17.52
N GLU A 228 5.89 -14.63 -17.05
CA GLU A 228 5.60 -13.39 -17.78
C GLU A 228 6.74 -12.36 -17.69
N LEU A 229 7.68 -12.52 -16.76
CA LEU A 229 8.84 -11.63 -16.59
C LEU A 229 10.01 -12.08 -17.47
N ASP A 230 10.79 -11.13 -17.97
CA ASP A 230 12.06 -11.43 -18.62
C ASP A 230 13.07 -12.07 -17.64
N ALA A 231 14.08 -12.75 -18.16
CA ALA A 231 14.99 -13.54 -17.32
C ALA A 231 15.71 -12.71 -16.23
N PRO A 232 16.28 -11.51 -16.53
CA PRO A 232 16.95 -10.70 -15.51
C PRO A 232 16.02 -10.21 -14.37
N LEU A 233 14.82 -9.74 -14.72
CA LEU A 233 13.86 -9.29 -13.72
C LEU A 233 13.29 -10.47 -12.93
N ARG A 234 13.00 -11.59 -13.61
CA ARG A 234 12.52 -12.82 -12.98
C ARG A 234 13.49 -13.32 -11.91
N GLU A 235 14.78 -13.43 -12.22
CA GLU A 235 15.80 -13.88 -11.25
C GLU A 235 15.87 -12.93 -10.05
N THR A 236 15.72 -11.62 -10.28
CA THR A 236 15.72 -10.61 -9.22
C THR A 236 14.50 -10.75 -8.31
N VAL A 237 13.31 -10.97 -8.89
CA VAL A 237 12.07 -11.21 -8.14
C VAL A 237 12.13 -12.55 -7.38
N GLU A 238 12.63 -13.62 -7.99
CA GLU A 238 12.80 -14.93 -7.34
C GLU A 238 13.72 -14.83 -6.11
N ARG A 239 14.83 -14.09 -6.22
CA ARG A 239 15.74 -13.84 -5.09
C ARG A 239 15.05 -13.06 -3.98
N ALA A 240 14.28 -12.02 -4.31
CA ALA A 240 13.55 -11.25 -3.31
C ALA A 240 12.50 -12.12 -2.59
N ARG A 241 11.78 -12.97 -3.32
CA ARG A 241 10.75 -13.86 -2.76
C ARG A 241 11.29 -14.93 -1.81
N ALA A 242 12.61 -15.14 -1.76
CA ALA A 242 13.22 -16.08 -0.82
C ALA A 242 13.04 -15.69 0.66
N VAL A 243 12.65 -14.44 0.96
CA VAL A 243 12.40 -13.97 2.35
C VAL A 243 10.96 -14.13 2.82
N LEU A 244 10.05 -14.57 1.94
CA LEU A 244 8.63 -14.76 2.26
C LEU A 244 8.30 -15.94 3.21
N PRO A 245 9.08 -17.03 3.28
CA PRO A 245 8.69 -18.20 4.08
C PRO A 245 8.68 -17.98 5.60
N ASP A 246 9.53 -17.11 6.14
CA ASP A 246 9.70 -16.91 7.59
C ASP A 246 10.29 -15.54 7.96
N ASP A 247 10.38 -15.28 9.27
CA ASP A 247 10.89 -14.04 9.87
C ASP A 247 12.35 -14.14 10.36
N ALA A 248 13.12 -15.11 9.86
CA ALA A 248 14.50 -15.32 10.29
C ALA A 248 15.43 -14.15 9.85
N THR A 249 15.13 -13.54 8.70
CA THR A 249 15.90 -12.41 8.13
C THR A 249 15.33 -11.05 8.54
N ALA A 250 16.11 -9.98 8.39
CA ALA A 250 15.62 -8.62 8.64
C ALA A 250 14.49 -8.25 7.66
N GLU A 251 14.66 -8.66 6.40
CA GLU A 251 13.74 -8.46 5.30
C GLU A 251 12.44 -9.25 5.52
N GLY A 252 12.53 -10.51 5.95
CA GLY A 252 11.38 -11.33 6.33
C GLY A 252 10.57 -10.67 7.46
N ARG A 253 11.24 -10.17 8.51
CA ARG A 253 10.55 -9.42 9.60
C ARG A 253 9.86 -8.16 9.10
N ALA A 254 10.53 -7.36 8.27
CA ALA A 254 9.95 -6.14 7.71
C ALA A 254 8.72 -6.45 6.83
N PHE A 255 8.82 -7.46 5.97
CA PHE A 255 7.72 -7.94 5.13
C PHE A 255 6.54 -8.45 5.97
N HIS A 256 6.76 -9.36 6.92
CA HIS A 256 5.69 -9.92 7.73
C HIS A 256 5.03 -8.88 8.65
N ALA A 257 5.80 -7.91 9.16
CA ALA A 257 5.24 -6.77 9.88
C ALA A 257 4.31 -5.95 8.98
N ALA A 258 4.74 -5.64 7.75
CA ALA A 258 3.95 -4.92 6.77
C ALA A 258 2.65 -5.65 6.37
N ASP A 259 2.72 -6.95 6.05
CA ASP A 259 1.54 -7.77 5.70
C ASP A 259 0.54 -7.83 6.87
N CYS A 260 1.04 -8.07 8.09
CA CYS A 260 0.20 -8.13 9.28
C CYS A 260 -0.51 -6.79 9.56
N ILE A 261 0.24 -5.68 9.53
CA ILE A 261 -0.31 -4.34 9.73
C ILE A 261 -1.41 -4.07 8.70
N ASP A 262 -1.11 -4.31 7.42
CA ASP A 262 -2.04 -4.00 6.35
C ASP A 262 -3.36 -4.77 6.44
N ARG A 263 -3.28 -6.08 6.70
CA ARG A 263 -4.47 -6.93 6.89
C ARG A 263 -5.34 -6.48 8.06
N VAL A 264 -4.74 -6.02 9.15
CA VAL A 264 -5.49 -5.53 10.31
C VAL A 264 -6.10 -4.15 10.02
N LEU A 265 -5.34 -3.24 9.40
CA LEU A 265 -5.82 -1.91 9.04
C LEU A 265 -6.95 -1.96 8.02
N GLN A 266 -6.91 -2.91 7.08
CA GLN A 266 -8.02 -3.19 6.17
C GLN A 266 -9.35 -3.39 6.90
N ILE A 267 -9.34 -4.19 7.98
CA ILE A 267 -10.55 -4.41 8.79
C ILE A 267 -10.86 -3.21 9.68
N SER A 268 -9.83 -2.58 10.25
CA SER A 268 -9.99 -1.37 11.06
C SER A 268 -10.72 -0.27 10.31
N GLN A 269 -10.53 -0.13 9.00
CA GLN A 269 -11.21 0.86 8.18
C GLN A 269 -12.73 0.64 8.14
N HIS A 270 -13.16 -0.60 7.91
CA HIS A 270 -14.58 -0.95 7.89
C HIS A 270 -15.24 -0.75 9.25
N LEU A 271 -14.51 -1.08 10.33
CA LEU A 271 -14.98 -0.83 11.69
C LEU A 271 -15.08 0.67 12.00
N LYS A 272 -14.10 1.48 11.56
CA LYS A 272 -14.10 2.94 11.72
C LYS A 272 -15.32 3.55 11.02
N ALA A 273 -15.59 3.15 9.78
CA ALA A 273 -16.75 3.60 9.03
C ALA A 273 -18.07 3.25 9.73
N ALA A 274 -18.19 2.03 10.27
CA ALA A 274 -19.37 1.58 11.00
C ALA A 274 -19.60 2.32 12.34
N SER A 275 -18.56 2.93 12.91
CA SER A 275 -18.61 3.67 14.17
C SER A 275 -18.66 5.20 14.03
N LEU A 276 -18.80 5.74 12.82
CA LEU A 276 -18.82 7.19 12.58
C LEU A 276 -20.01 7.87 13.27
N THR A 277 -19.74 9.04 13.87
CA THR A 277 -20.76 9.87 14.53
C THR A 277 -20.76 11.28 13.95
N MET A 278 -21.90 11.99 14.07
CA MET A 278 -22.00 13.38 13.61
C MET A 278 -21.04 14.32 14.35
N THR A 279 -20.80 14.09 15.65
CA THR A 279 -19.80 14.82 16.44
C THR A 279 -18.42 14.71 15.79
N THR A 280 -17.97 13.50 15.47
CA THR A 280 -16.69 13.32 14.78
C THR A 280 -16.66 14.04 13.43
N VAL A 281 -17.75 13.95 12.65
CA VAL A 281 -17.81 14.53 11.29
C VAL A 281 -17.82 16.06 11.31
N LEU A 282 -18.55 16.69 12.24
CA LEU A 282 -18.74 18.13 12.25
C LEU A 282 -17.75 18.86 13.16
N ASP A 283 -17.45 18.29 14.32
CA ASP A 283 -16.61 18.94 15.33
C ASP A 283 -15.14 18.61 15.12
N ASP A 284 -14.80 17.33 14.97
CA ASP A 284 -13.39 16.90 14.87
C ASP A 284 -12.84 17.08 13.43
N MET A 285 -13.63 16.70 12.43
CA MET A 285 -13.22 16.72 11.01
C MET A 285 -13.60 18.01 10.29
N GLU A 286 -14.35 18.91 10.95
CA GLU A 286 -14.81 20.19 10.40
C GLU A 286 -15.39 20.07 8.97
N LEU A 287 -16.31 19.11 8.74
CA LEU A 287 -16.92 18.90 7.41
C LEU A 287 -17.45 20.22 6.81
N VAL A 288 -18.03 21.07 7.66
CA VAL A 288 -18.28 22.48 7.33
C VAL A 288 -17.05 23.29 7.73
N HIS A 289 -16.09 23.36 6.82
CA HIS A 289 -14.79 24.01 7.05
C HIS A 289 -14.88 25.54 7.06
N ALA A 290 -13.86 26.17 7.67
CA ALA A 290 -13.72 27.62 7.64
C ALA A 290 -13.57 28.14 6.20
N GLY A 291 -14.35 29.16 5.86
CA GLY A 291 -14.32 29.78 4.53
C GLY A 291 -15.17 31.03 4.46
N PRO A 292 -15.18 31.74 3.31
CA PRO A 292 -15.84 33.05 3.17
C PRO A 292 -17.33 33.06 3.52
N VAL A 293 -17.99 31.89 3.42
CA VAL A 293 -19.43 31.70 3.64
C VAL A 293 -19.76 30.89 4.90
N LYS A 294 -18.78 30.60 5.78
CA LYS A 294 -18.98 29.78 6.99
C LYS A 294 -20.15 30.27 7.85
N GLY A 295 -20.25 31.59 8.05
CA GLY A 295 -21.35 32.18 8.83
C GLY A 295 -22.74 31.93 8.24
N PHE A 296 -22.86 31.74 6.91
CA PHE A 296 -24.12 31.30 6.29
C PHE A 296 -24.36 29.81 6.53
N HIS A 297 -23.36 28.95 6.33
CA HIS A 297 -23.48 27.52 6.58
C HIS A 297 -23.90 27.22 8.03
N ASP A 298 -23.33 27.93 9.01
CA ASP A 298 -23.66 27.77 10.43
C ASP A 298 -25.10 28.17 10.75
N ARG A 299 -25.65 29.16 10.03
CA ARG A 299 -27.07 29.50 10.14
C ARG A 299 -27.94 28.41 9.54
N VAL A 300 -27.57 27.87 8.37
CA VAL A 300 -28.32 26.77 7.74
C VAL A 300 -28.40 25.57 8.67
N LEU A 301 -27.28 25.12 9.26
CA LEU A 301 -27.28 23.99 10.20
C LEU A 301 -28.19 24.25 11.40
N ARG A 302 -28.09 25.46 12.00
CA ARG A 302 -28.92 25.87 13.13
C ARG A 302 -30.40 25.93 12.81
N ASP A 303 -30.77 26.53 11.67
CA ASP A 303 -32.16 26.68 11.24
C ASP A 303 -32.78 25.31 10.90
N MET A 304 -32.00 24.40 10.32
CA MET A 304 -32.41 23.03 10.05
C MET A 304 -32.38 22.11 11.28
N ARG A 305 -31.85 22.59 12.42
CA ARG A 305 -31.65 21.80 13.65
C ARG A 305 -30.82 20.54 13.41
N ILE A 306 -29.88 20.62 12.47
CA ILE A 306 -28.85 19.61 12.28
C ILE A 306 -27.80 19.92 13.35
N PRO A 307 -27.34 18.91 14.13
CA PRO A 307 -26.26 19.11 15.09
C PRO A 307 -25.04 19.74 14.43
#